data_AF-A0A9Q3IFT1-F1
#
_entry.id   AF-A0A9Q3IFT1-F1
#
_cell.length_a   1.000
_cell.length_b   1.000
_cell.length_c   1.000
_cell.angle_alpha   90.00
_cell.angle_beta   90.00
_cell.angle_gamma   90.00
#
_symmetry.space_group_name_H-M   'P 1'
#
loop_
_entity.id
_entity.type
_entity.pdbx_description
1 polymer ?
#
loop_
_entity_poly.entity_id
_entity_poly.type
_entity_poly.pdbx_seq_one_letter_code
_entity_poly.pdbx_strand_id
1 'polypeptide(L)'
;MKISLKKCHYAYSELKALGHVVSGLSLGIGKNKVAAVLFKQMKSFLVFAGYDRQHIKDFARMAKSLYKLCDQQKVYEMTEERVKENEELKNCLTNAPFLLMPDWKLPFKLYIDACGEGLGAALHQTEIIINKPV
;
A
#
# COMPACT_ATOMS: atom_id res chain seq x y z
N MET A 1 27.15 -21.27 -32.39
CA MET A 1 26.15 -21.01 -31.33
C MET A 1 26.77 -21.40 -29.98
N LYS A 2 26.95 -20.46 -29.04
CA LYS A 2 27.50 -20.75 -27.69
C LYS A 2 26.34 -21.00 -26.72
N ILE A 3 26.33 -22.15 -26.05
CA ILE A 3 25.32 -22.50 -25.05
C ILE A 3 25.90 -22.26 -23.65
N SER A 4 25.11 -21.64 -22.76
CA SER A 4 25.47 -21.46 -21.36
C SER A 4 24.96 -22.65 -20.54
N LEU A 5 25.83 -23.63 -20.27
CA LEU A 5 25.48 -24.85 -19.54
C LEU A 5 24.85 -24.57 -18.16
N LYS A 6 25.27 -23.48 -17.48
CA LYS A 6 24.69 -23.04 -16.20
C LYS A 6 23.21 -22.65 -16.28
N LYS A 7 22.69 -22.36 -17.47
CA LYS A 7 21.29 -21.96 -17.71
C LYS A 7 20.49 -23.07 -18.40
N CYS A 8 21.09 -24.24 -18.62
CA CYS A 8 20.43 -25.37 -19.22
C CYS A 8 19.78 -26.25 -18.14
N HIS A 9 18.54 -26.64 -18.38
CA HIS A 9 17.76 -27.51 -17.52
C HIS A 9 17.25 -28.68 -18.37
N TYR A 10 17.50 -29.91 -17.93
CA TYR A 10 17.21 -31.12 -18.71
C TYR A 10 16.29 -32.06 -17.93
N ALA A 11 15.38 -32.75 -18.63
CA ALA A 11 14.50 -33.77 -18.07
C ALA A 11 13.65 -33.33 -16.85
N TYR A 12 13.27 -32.05 -16.77
CA TYR A 12 12.36 -31.54 -15.74
C TYR A 12 10.89 -31.73 -16.15
N SER A 13 10.04 -32.09 -15.19
CA SER A 13 8.58 -32.14 -15.35
C SER A 13 7.94 -30.74 -15.37
N GLU A 14 8.66 -29.72 -14.87
CA GLU A 14 8.28 -28.32 -14.86
C GLU A 14 9.52 -27.43 -15.08
N LEU A 15 9.42 -26.43 -15.95
CA LEU A 15 10.49 -25.49 -16.29
C LEU A 15 10.00 -24.04 -16.18
N LYS A 16 10.81 -23.15 -15.60
CA LYS A 16 10.60 -21.70 -15.69
C LYS A 16 11.26 -21.14 -16.96
N ALA A 17 10.48 -20.61 -17.88
CA ALA A 17 10.96 -19.98 -19.11
C ALA A 17 10.23 -18.66 -19.38
N LEU A 18 10.98 -17.58 -19.65
CA LEU A 18 10.44 -16.26 -20.01
C LEU A 18 9.39 -15.70 -19.04
N GLY A 19 9.48 -16.05 -17.76
CA GLY A 19 8.50 -15.64 -16.73
C GLY A 19 7.21 -16.47 -16.72
N HIS A 20 7.19 -17.59 -17.44
CA HIS A 20 6.15 -18.62 -17.41
C HIS A 20 6.66 -19.89 -16.73
N VAL A 21 5.72 -20.66 -16.21
CA VAL A 21 5.94 -22.01 -15.71
C VAL A 21 5.37 -22.96 -16.75
N VAL A 22 6.22 -23.79 -17.35
CA VAL A 22 5.85 -24.74 -18.40
C VAL A 22 5.92 -26.13 -17.80
N SER A 23 4.80 -26.84 -17.76
CA SER A 23 4.73 -28.26 -17.46
C SER A 23 4.09 -29.00 -18.64
N GLY A 24 4.23 -30.33 -18.71
CA GLY A 24 3.86 -31.11 -19.90
C GLY A 24 2.45 -30.86 -20.45
N LEU A 25 1.49 -30.50 -19.59
CA LEU A 25 0.11 -30.20 -19.97
C LEU A 25 -0.34 -28.76 -19.65
N SER A 26 0.50 -27.93 -19.04
CA SER A 26 0.07 -26.63 -18.52
C SER A 26 1.10 -25.52 -18.74
N LEU A 27 0.58 -24.34 -19.06
CA LEU A 27 1.34 -23.10 -19.15
C LEU A 27 0.80 -22.13 -18.10
N GLY A 28 1.57 -21.91 -17.04
CA GLY A 28 1.25 -20.97 -15.97
C GLY A 28 2.01 -19.67 -16.09
N ILE A 29 1.47 -18.59 -15.51
CA ILE A 29 2.23 -17.37 -15.28
C ILE A 29 3.11 -17.58 -14.04
N GLY A 30 4.41 -17.25 -14.14
CA GLY A 30 5.30 -17.34 -12.99
C GLY A 30 4.86 -16.39 -11.88
N LYS A 31 4.76 -16.90 -10.65
CA LYS A 31 4.37 -16.11 -9.45
C LYS A 31 5.19 -14.83 -9.30
N ASN A 32 6.48 -14.86 -9.66
CA ASN A 32 7.37 -13.69 -9.63
C ASN A 32 6.92 -12.57 -10.58
N LYS A 33 6.39 -12.92 -11.76
CA LYS A 33 5.91 -11.96 -12.75
C LYS A 33 4.65 -11.26 -12.24
N VAL A 34 3.72 -12.03 -11.67
CA VAL A 34 2.49 -11.50 -11.03
C VAL A 34 2.84 -10.60 -9.84
N ALA A 35 3.70 -11.08 -8.95
CA ALA A 35 4.17 -10.33 -7.78
C ALA A 35 4.83 -9.01 -8.17
N ALA A 36 5.65 -8.98 -9.22
CA ALA A 36 6.31 -7.75 -9.69
C ALA A 36 5.30 -6.69 -10.19
N VAL A 37 4.21 -7.11 -10.84
CA VAL A 37 3.14 -6.19 -11.28
C VAL A 37 2.37 -5.66 -10.09
N LEU A 38 1.93 -6.55 -9.19
CA LEU A 38 1.17 -6.17 -8.00
C LEU A 38 1.99 -5.28 -7.04
N PHE A 39 3.29 -5.55 -6.90
CA PHE A 39 4.22 -4.71 -6.15
C PHE A 39 4.23 -3.26 -6.67
N LYS A 40 4.35 -3.09 -8.00
CA LYS A 40 4.34 -1.76 -8.62
C LYS A 40 3.01 -1.05 -8.42
N GLN A 41 1.90 -1.77 -8.58
CA GLN A 41 0.57 -1.23 -8.36
C GLN A 41 0.36 -0.79 -6.91
N MET A 42 0.73 -1.63 -5.94
CA MET A 42 0.61 -1.29 -4.52
C MET A 42 1.47 -0.07 -4.16
N LYS A 43 2.71 -0.03 -4.65
CA LYS A 43 3.59 1.13 -4.40
C LYS A 43 3.00 2.42 -4.98
N SER A 44 2.47 2.36 -6.20
CA SER A 44 1.81 3.51 -6.83
C SER A 44 0.58 3.95 -6.03
N PHE A 45 -0.23 3.00 -5.57
CA PHE A 45 -1.41 3.27 -4.76
C PHE A 45 -1.04 3.92 -3.42
N LEU A 46 -0.04 3.42 -2.71
CA LEU A 46 0.41 3.98 -1.43
C LEU A 46 1.00 5.38 -1.57
N VAL A 47 1.66 5.68 -2.69
CA VAL A 47 2.12 7.04 -3.00
C VAL A 47 0.94 7.98 -3.20
N PHE A 48 -0.07 7.55 -3.98
CA PHE A 48 -1.30 8.30 -4.18
C PHE A 48 -2.05 8.53 -2.87
N ALA A 49 -2.35 7.46 -2.12
CA ALA A 49 -3.02 7.53 -0.84
C ALA A 49 -2.26 8.37 0.20
N GLY A 50 -0.93 8.33 0.14
CA GLY A 50 -0.04 9.11 1.01
C GLY A 50 -0.11 10.62 0.79
N TYR A 51 -0.55 11.08 -0.38
CA TYR A 51 -0.79 12.50 -0.66
C TYR A 51 -1.98 13.01 0.16
N ASP A 52 -3.06 12.25 0.21
CA ASP A 52 -4.29 12.59 0.92
C ASP A 52 -4.34 12.08 2.37
N ARG A 53 -3.19 11.66 2.93
CA ARG A 53 -3.10 11.09 4.28
C ARG A 53 -3.70 11.96 5.38
N GLN A 54 -3.75 13.28 5.18
CA GLN A 54 -4.32 14.24 6.13
C GLN A 54 -5.84 14.10 6.28
N HIS A 55 -6.53 13.53 5.29
CA HIS A 55 -7.97 13.29 5.32
C HIS A 55 -8.33 11.91 5.89
N ILE A 56 -7.32 11.08 6.19
CA ILE A 56 -7.49 9.69 6.62
C ILE A 56 -6.99 9.54 8.05
N LYS A 57 -7.92 9.27 8.97
CA LYS A 57 -7.58 8.97 10.35
C LYS A 57 -6.71 7.72 10.43
N ASP A 58 -5.66 7.76 11.25
CA ASP A 58 -4.74 6.65 11.51
C ASP A 58 -4.07 6.06 10.25
N PHE A 59 -3.91 6.85 9.18
CA PHE A 59 -3.30 6.39 7.91
C PHE A 59 -2.00 5.62 8.12
N ALA A 60 -1.11 6.12 8.98
CA ALA A 60 0.18 5.50 9.25
C ALA A 60 0.04 4.07 9.81
N ARG A 61 -0.98 3.83 10.66
CA ARG A 61 -1.25 2.50 11.22
C ARG A 61 -1.71 1.53 10.14
N MET A 62 -2.68 1.94 9.32
CA MET A 62 -3.24 1.11 8.25
C MET A 62 -2.21 0.82 7.14
N ALA A 63 -1.47 1.84 6.72
CA ALA A 63 -0.50 1.71 5.64
C ALA A 63 0.78 0.97 6.07
N LYS A 64 1.06 0.80 7.37
CA LYS A 64 2.29 0.18 7.89
C LYS A 64 2.54 -1.20 7.30
N SER A 65 1.53 -2.07 7.30
CA SER A 65 1.63 -3.44 6.77
C SER A 65 1.77 -3.45 5.25
N LEU A 66 1.09 -2.53 4.56
CA LEU A 66 1.19 -2.36 3.11
C LEU A 66 2.57 -1.81 2.67
N TYR A 67 3.18 -0.90 3.45
CA TYR A 67 4.55 -0.45 3.19
C TYR A 67 5.57 -1.58 3.36
N LYS A 68 5.36 -2.51 4.30
CA LYS A 68 6.20 -3.71 4.45
C LYS A 68 6.12 -4.64 3.24
N LEU A 69 4.99 -4.66 2.52
CA LEU A 69 4.82 -5.40 1.26
C LEU A 69 5.64 -4.78 0.12
N CYS A 70 5.87 -3.47 0.17
CA CYS A 70 6.64 -2.72 -0.82
C CYS A 70 8.16 -2.70 -0.55
N ASP A 71 8.64 -3.52 0.38
CA ASP A 71 10.07 -3.69 0.66
C ASP A 71 10.72 -4.62 -0.39
N GLN A 72 11.75 -4.13 -1.07
CA GLN A 72 12.45 -4.90 -2.13
C GLN A 72 13.21 -6.12 -1.58
N GLN A 73 13.53 -6.13 -0.28
CA GLN A 73 14.26 -7.22 0.35
C GLN A 73 13.34 -8.36 0.82
N LYS A 74 12.02 -8.16 0.78
CA LYS A 74 11.02 -9.12 1.29
C LYS A 74 10.24 -9.77 0.17
N VAL A 75 9.79 -10.99 0.43
CA VAL A 75 8.88 -11.70 -0.48
C VAL A 75 7.55 -10.97 -0.48
N TYR A 76 7.04 -10.69 -1.68
CA TYR A 76 5.70 -10.14 -1.84
C TYR A 76 4.66 -11.18 -1.44
N GLU A 77 3.95 -10.93 -0.35
CA GLU A 77 2.94 -11.83 0.20
C GLU A 77 1.68 -11.05 0.55
N MET A 78 0.64 -11.20 -0.26
CA MET A 78 -0.65 -10.58 0.00
C MET A 78 -1.49 -11.50 0.89
N THR A 79 -1.40 -11.33 2.21
CA THR A 79 -2.22 -12.05 3.19
C THR A 79 -3.64 -11.51 3.23
N GLU A 80 -4.58 -12.26 3.80
CA GLU A 80 -5.97 -11.81 3.96
C GLU A 80 -6.07 -10.52 4.79
N GLU A 81 -5.23 -10.37 5.81
CA GLU A 81 -5.13 -9.15 6.60
C GLU A 81 -4.74 -7.95 5.74
N ARG A 82 -3.71 -8.09 4.89
CA ARG A 82 -3.27 -7.04 3.96
C ARG A 82 -4.33 -6.69 2.92
N VAL A 83 -5.11 -7.67 2.48
CA VAL A 83 -6.26 -7.42 1.60
C VAL A 83 -7.30 -6.57 2.31
N LYS A 84 -7.65 -6.90 3.56
CA LYS A 84 -8.58 -6.11 4.38
C LYS A 84 -8.09 -4.69 4.61
N GLU A 85 -6.82 -4.52 5.01
CA GLU A 85 -6.21 -3.19 5.21
C GLU A 85 -6.23 -2.35 3.92
N ASN A 86 -5.97 -2.98 2.77
CA ASN A 86 -6.02 -2.31 1.47
C ASN A 86 -7.44 -1.87 1.08
N GLU A 87 -8.45 -2.70 1.32
CA GLU A 87 -9.86 -2.32 1.07
C GLU A 87 -10.34 -1.25 2.06
N GLU A 88 -9.95 -1.33 3.32
CA GLU A 88 -10.25 -0.31 4.32
C GLU A 88 -9.64 1.04 3.94
N LEU A 89 -8.38 1.04 3.48
CA LEU A 89 -7.71 2.26 3.02
C LEU A 89 -8.41 2.89 1.81
N LYS A 90 -8.89 2.07 0.86
CA LYS A 90 -9.72 2.57 -0.26
C LYS A 90 -11.02 3.18 0.24
N ASN A 91 -11.70 2.52 1.17
CA ASN A 91 -12.96 3.02 1.74
C ASN A 91 -12.75 4.35 2.48
N CYS A 92 -11.64 4.51 3.21
CA CYS A 92 -11.31 5.77 3.86
C CYS A 92 -11.05 6.89 2.84
N LEU A 93 -10.33 6.60 1.75
CA LEU A 93 -10.09 7.57 0.67
C LEU A 93 -11.39 8.03 0.01
N THR A 94 -12.31 7.10 -0.29
CA THR A 94 -13.57 7.43 -0.97
C THR A 94 -14.56 8.18 -0.09
N ASN A 95 -14.45 8.04 1.23
CA ASN A 95 -15.34 8.69 2.20
C ASN A 95 -14.64 9.81 3.00
N ALA A 96 -13.46 10.23 2.55
CA ALA A 96 -12.64 11.22 3.24
C ALA A 96 -13.39 12.57 3.34
N PRO A 97 -13.45 13.20 4.53
CA PRO A 97 -14.08 14.50 4.69
C PRO A 97 -13.25 15.61 4.02
N PHE A 98 -13.92 16.69 3.62
CA PHE A 98 -13.23 17.89 3.14
C PHE A 98 -12.52 18.61 4.29
N LEU A 99 -11.28 19.02 4.07
CA LEU A 99 -10.58 19.93 4.98
C LEU A 99 -10.89 21.38 4.58
N LEU A 100 -11.26 22.18 5.58
CA LEU A 100 -11.48 23.62 5.41
C LEU A 100 -10.14 24.36 5.27
N MET A 101 -10.17 25.48 4.55
CA MET A 101 -9.03 26.40 4.52
C MET A 101 -8.79 26.99 5.91
N PRO A 102 -7.53 27.10 6.35
CA PRO A 102 -7.23 27.67 7.65
C PRO A 102 -7.55 29.17 7.71
N ASP A 103 -8.17 29.61 8.81
CA ASP A 103 -8.30 31.04 9.12
C ASP A 103 -7.09 31.48 9.97
N TRP A 104 -6.20 32.25 9.38
CA TRP A 104 -4.99 32.77 10.04
C TRP A 104 -5.26 33.72 11.20
N LYS A 105 -6.50 34.17 11.38
CA LYS A 105 -6.91 35.03 12.51
C LYS A 105 -7.30 34.22 13.75
N LEU A 106 -7.59 32.92 13.61
CA LEU A 106 -8.04 32.07 14.70
C LEU A 106 -6.88 31.23 15.28
N PRO A 107 -6.91 30.92 16.59
CA PRO A 107 -5.90 30.06 17.20
C PRO A 107 -6.02 28.62 16.68
N PHE A 108 -4.88 28.01 16.40
CA PHE A 108 -4.78 26.58 16.07
C PHE A 108 -4.71 25.72 17.34
N LYS A 109 -5.35 24.55 17.29
CA LYS A 109 -5.27 23.49 18.29
C LYS A 109 -4.61 22.27 17.67
N LEU A 110 -3.45 21.89 18.18
CA LEU A 110 -2.73 20.70 17.74
C LEU A 110 -2.98 19.56 18.73
N TYR A 111 -3.61 18.49 18.25
CA TYR A 111 -3.75 17.24 18.99
C TYR A 111 -2.64 16.31 18.54
N ILE A 112 -1.89 15.76 19.49
CA ILE A 112 -0.79 14.84 19.23
C ILE A 112 -1.06 13.58 20.04
N ASP A 113 -0.94 12.42 19.41
CA ASP A 113 -0.95 11.12 20.07
C ASP A 113 0.27 10.32 19.63
N ALA A 114 0.94 9.67 20.58
CA ALA A 114 2.17 8.94 20.34
C ALA A 114 2.16 7.63 21.11
N CYS A 115 2.61 6.56 20.45
CA CYS A 115 2.86 5.27 21.08
C CYS A 115 4.24 4.75 20.66
N GLY A 116 4.69 3.65 21.26
CA GLY A 116 6.00 3.05 20.94
C GLY A 116 6.18 2.65 19.47
N GLU A 117 5.09 2.61 18.69
CA GLU A 117 5.12 2.23 17.28
C GLU A 117 4.92 3.38 16.29
N GLY A 118 4.48 4.56 16.73
CA GLY A 118 4.11 5.64 15.81
C GLY A 118 3.65 6.93 16.49
N LEU A 119 3.59 7.99 15.67
CA LEU A 119 3.17 9.34 16.04
C LEU A 119 2.05 9.79 15.11
N GLY A 120 0.96 10.31 15.67
CA GLY A 120 -0.14 10.94 14.96
C GLY A 120 -0.34 12.37 15.43
N ALA A 121 -0.77 13.24 14.52
CA ALA A 121 -1.15 14.60 14.85
C ALA A 121 -2.35 15.05 14.02
N ALA A 122 -3.23 15.84 14.62
CA ALA A 122 -4.36 16.48 13.98
C ALA A 122 -4.39 17.97 14.33
N LEU A 123 -4.46 18.81 13.30
CA LEU A 123 -4.54 20.27 13.45
C LEU A 123 -5.99 20.70 13.29
N HIS A 124 -6.53 21.36 14.32
CA HIS A 124 -7.91 21.83 14.35
C HIS A 124 -7.97 23.34 14.57
N GLN A 125 -9.02 23.98 14.09
CA GLN A 125 -9.42 25.33 14.47
C GLN A 125 -10.85 25.29 15.00
N THR A 126 -11.17 26.15 15.96
CA THR A 126 -12.53 26.21 16.51
C THR A 126 -13.35 27.16 15.66
N GLU A 127 -14.10 26.64 14.70
CA GLU A 127 -15.13 27.44 14.03
C GLU A 127 -16.49 27.19 14.68
N ILE A 128 -17.19 28.28 15.03
CA ILE A 128 -18.61 28.23 15.41
C ILE A 128 -19.39 28.13 14.10
N ILE A 129 -19.43 26.94 13.51
CA ILE A 129 -20.43 26.65 12.48
C ILE A 129 -21.73 26.38 13.24
N ILE A 130 -22.71 27.25 13.06
CA ILE A 130 -24.08 27.08 13.55
C ILE A 130 -24.54 25.68 13.11
N ASN A 131 -24.64 24.75 14.06
CA ASN A 131 -25.18 23.39 13.94
C ASN A 131 -24.36 22.31 13.20
N LYS A 132 -23.07 22.12 13.51
CA LYS A 132 -22.43 20.79 13.69
C LYS A 132 -20.92 20.91 13.98
N PRO A 133 -20.36 20.15 14.94
CA PRO A 133 -18.91 20.01 15.05
C PRO A 133 -18.41 19.15 13.89
N VAL A 134 -17.47 19.69 13.11
CA VAL A 134 -16.67 18.93 12.13
C VAL A 134 -15.50 18.29 12.85
#